data_AF-A0A7Y1ZR00-F1
#
_entry.id   AF-A0A7Y1ZR00-F1
#
_cell.length_a   1.000
_cell.length_b   1.000
_cell.length_c   1.000
_cell.angle_alpha   90.00
_cell.angle_beta   90.00
_cell.angle_gamma   90.00
#
_symmetry.space_group_name_H-M   'P 1'
#
loop_
_entity.id
_entity.type
_entity.pdbx_description
1 polymer ?
#
loop_
_entity_poly.entity_id
_entity_poly.type
_entity_poly.pdbx_seq_one_letter_code
_entity_poly.pdbx_strand_id
1 'polypeptide(L)'
;MRNPSSIDTSSLPHTLDAFMDVLITWEYPGGDTTLLPEVTISVDGVSLAPFTPDNSPFGGVTHVAFRFGDNGGVREATGIFSVDEIAIYSDTAGTTEVFADDFESYLEGDSLDTDNAASPYASNTSEATVGVEE
;
A
#
# COMPACT_ATOMS: atom_id res chain seq x y z
N MET A 1 -11.10 2.41 4.77
CA MET A 1 -11.77 1.64 3.70
C MET A 1 -11.83 0.18 4.14
N ARG A 2 -12.85 -0.58 3.73
CA ARG A 2 -12.93 -2.02 3.99
C ARG A 2 -13.24 -2.73 2.68
N ASN A 3 -12.39 -3.68 2.28
CA ASN A 3 -12.70 -4.58 1.17
C ASN A 3 -13.89 -5.46 1.55
N PRO A 4 -14.77 -5.81 0.60
CA PRO A 4 -15.85 -6.73 0.87
C PRO A 4 -15.32 -8.03 1.47
N SER A 5 -15.97 -8.55 2.51
CA SER A 5 -15.53 -9.80 3.16
C SER A 5 -15.61 -11.01 2.23
N SER A 6 -16.25 -10.87 1.08
CA SER A 6 -16.35 -11.89 0.02
C SER A 6 -15.18 -11.88 -0.96
N ILE A 7 -14.28 -10.90 -0.89
CA ILE A 7 -13.09 -10.88 -1.75
C ILE A 7 -12.10 -11.93 -1.23
N ASP A 8 -11.89 -12.97 -2.04
CA ASP A 8 -10.91 -14.01 -1.77
C ASP A 8 -9.54 -13.61 -2.33
N THR A 9 -8.61 -13.30 -1.43
CA THR A 9 -7.23 -12.94 -1.79
C THR A 9 -6.30 -14.15 -1.86
N SER A 10 -6.78 -15.37 -1.56
CA SER A 10 -5.94 -16.57 -1.51
C SER A 10 -5.38 -17.02 -2.86
N SER A 11 -5.94 -16.48 -3.95
CA SER A 11 -5.45 -16.72 -5.32
C SER A 11 -4.25 -15.85 -5.71
N LEU A 12 -3.94 -14.81 -4.93
CA LEU A 12 -2.76 -13.98 -5.17
C LEU A 12 -1.49 -14.69 -4.70
N PRO A 13 -0.39 -14.63 -5.48
CA PRO A 13 0.88 -15.20 -5.07
C PRO A 13 1.37 -14.53 -3.78
N HIS A 14 2.03 -15.33 -2.95
CA HIS A 14 2.77 -14.84 -1.79
C HIS A 14 3.95 -15.77 -1.53
N THR A 15 5.14 -15.18 -1.40
CA THR A 15 6.37 -15.89 -1.06
C THR A 15 7.01 -15.18 0.11
N LEU A 16 7.31 -15.94 1.18
CA LEU A 16 8.06 -15.37 2.31
C LEU A 16 9.50 -15.12 1.89
N ASP A 17 10.14 -14.12 2.50
CA ASP A 17 11.54 -13.75 2.26
C ASP A 17 11.83 -13.38 0.79
N ALA A 18 10.82 -12.83 0.09
CA ALA A 18 10.94 -12.32 -1.26
C ALA A 18 10.06 -11.07 -1.44
N PHE A 19 10.57 -10.09 -2.19
CA PHE A 19 9.76 -8.97 -2.66
C PHE A 19 8.72 -9.43 -3.69
N MET A 20 7.61 -8.71 -3.71
CA MET A 20 6.48 -8.94 -4.62
C MET A 20 5.97 -7.60 -5.12
N ASP A 21 5.62 -7.55 -6.41
CA ASP A 21 5.09 -6.33 -7.04
C ASP A 21 3.60 -6.21 -6.74
N VAL A 22 3.24 -5.28 -5.84
CA VAL A 22 1.84 -5.00 -5.50
C VAL A 22 1.35 -3.78 -6.27
N LEU A 23 0.37 -3.98 -7.16
CA LEU A 23 -0.31 -2.90 -7.88
C LEU A 23 -1.78 -2.83 -7.45
N ILE A 24 -2.21 -1.64 -7.07
CA ILE A 24 -3.60 -1.34 -6.71
C ILE A 24 -4.08 -0.16 -7.56
N THR A 25 -5.22 -0.31 -8.23
CA THR A 25 -5.88 0.80 -8.93
C THR A 25 -7.20 1.18 -8.26
N TRP A 26 -7.58 2.45 -8.41
CA TRP A 26 -8.85 3.00 -7.96
C TRP A 26 -9.40 3.91 -9.05
N GLU A 27 -10.42 3.46 -9.76
CA GLU A 27 -10.92 4.17 -10.94
C GLU A 27 -12.42 4.41 -10.84
N TYR A 28 -12.84 5.67 -11.04
CA TYR A 28 -14.25 5.97 -11.24
C TYR A 28 -14.62 5.68 -12.70
N PRO A 29 -15.69 4.90 -12.98
CA PRO A 29 -16.07 4.57 -14.35
C PRO A 29 -16.23 5.82 -15.22
N GLY A 30 -15.41 5.95 -16.27
CA GLY A 30 -15.39 7.13 -17.14
C GLY A 30 -15.02 8.44 -16.45
N GLY A 31 -14.40 8.39 -15.27
CA GLY A 31 -14.08 9.55 -14.43
C GLY A 31 -15.27 10.12 -13.63
N ASP A 32 -16.43 9.45 -13.64
CA ASP A 32 -17.62 9.95 -12.94
C ASP A 32 -17.55 9.66 -11.43
N THR A 33 -17.15 10.67 -10.66
CA THR A 33 -17.03 10.60 -9.20
C THR A 33 -18.37 10.48 -8.47
N THR A 34 -19.50 10.49 -9.18
CA THR A 34 -20.82 10.20 -8.61
C THR A 34 -21.13 8.70 -8.60
N LEU A 35 -20.38 7.91 -9.40
CA LEU A 35 -20.44 6.46 -9.39
C LEU A 35 -19.51 5.88 -8.33
N LEU A 36 -19.74 4.62 -7.97
CA LEU A 36 -18.80 3.89 -7.13
C LEU A 36 -17.53 3.58 -7.94
N PRO A 37 -16.34 3.66 -7.34
CA PRO A 37 -15.10 3.31 -7.99
C PRO A 37 -14.98 1.79 -8.11
N GLU A 38 -14.23 1.38 -9.11
CA GLU A 38 -13.73 0.03 -9.29
C GLU A 38 -12.28 -0.04 -8.80
N VAL A 39 -11.99 -1.07 -8.00
CA VAL A 39 -10.66 -1.35 -7.47
C VAL A 39 -10.14 -2.63 -8.08
N THR A 40 -8.88 -2.60 -8.51
CA THR A 40 -8.14 -3.81 -8.89
C THR A 40 -6.93 -3.98 -7.99
N ILE A 41 -6.57 -5.23 -7.73
CA ILE A 41 -5.37 -5.61 -6.98
C ILE A 41 -4.66 -6.69 -7.79
N SER A 42 -3.36 -6.54 -7.98
CA SER A 42 -2.49 -7.59 -8.47
C SER A 42 -1.23 -7.72 -7.65
N VAL A 43 -0.72 -8.95 -7.58
CA VAL A 43 0.57 -9.30 -7.01
C VAL A 43 1.33 -10.10 -8.06
N ASP A 44 2.54 -9.67 -8.41
CA ASP A 44 3.39 -10.29 -9.45
C ASP A 44 2.64 -10.53 -10.78
N GLY A 45 1.82 -9.56 -11.17
CA GLY A 45 1.01 -9.60 -12.40
C GLY A 45 -0.22 -10.53 -12.35
N VAL A 46 -0.46 -11.25 -11.25
CA VAL A 46 -1.70 -12.01 -11.05
C VAL A 46 -2.75 -11.10 -10.42
N SER A 47 -3.86 -10.88 -11.13
CA SER A 47 -4.92 -9.97 -10.69
C SER A 47 -6.14 -10.70 -10.12
N LEU A 48 -6.77 -10.09 -9.11
CA LEU A 48 -8.14 -10.41 -8.73
C LEU A 48 -9.12 -9.84 -9.77
N ALA A 49 -10.36 -10.36 -9.76
CA ALA A 49 -11.45 -9.70 -10.45
C ALA A 49 -11.69 -8.31 -9.83
N PRO A 50 -11.99 -7.27 -10.64
CA PRO A 50 -12.29 -5.95 -10.12
C PRO A 50 -13.49 -5.98 -9.15
N PHE A 51 -13.45 -5.12 -8.14
CA PHE A 51 -14.51 -5.04 -7.13
C PHE A 51 -14.79 -3.61 -6.69
N THR A 52 -15.98 -3.41 -6.13
CA THR A 52 -16.36 -2.14 -5.51
C THR A 52 -16.18 -2.25 -3.98
N PRO A 53 -15.57 -1.25 -3.32
CA PRO A 53 -15.44 -1.23 -1.86
C PRO A 53 -16.79 -1.16 -1.12
N ASP A 54 -16.89 -1.75 0.08
CA ASP A 54 -18.14 -1.81 0.88
C ASP A 54 -18.52 -0.48 1.57
N ASN A 55 -17.55 0.40 1.83
CA ASN A 55 -17.75 1.67 2.55
C ASN A 55 -17.90 2.85 1.58
N SER A 56 -18.41 4.00 2.05
CA SER A 56 -18.53 5.26 1.28
C SER A 56 -17.22 5.63 0.57
N PRO A 57 -17.04 5.29 -0.72
CA PRO A 57 -15.76 5.32 -1.41
C PRO A 57 -15.67 6.57 -2.29
N PHE A 58 -16.33 7.65 -1.87
CA PHE A 58 -16.36 8.92 -2.59
C PHE A 58 -15.23 9.82 -2.11
N GLY A 59 -14.65 10.60 -3.03
CA GLY A 59 -13.53 11.50 -2.74
C GLY A 59 -12.14 10.90 -3.02
N GLY A 60 -12.07 9.69 -3.58
CA GLY A 60 -10.82 9.04 -3.95
C GLY A 60 -9.99 8.57 -2.76
N VAL A 61 -8.75 8.15 -3.07
CA VAL A 61 -7.76 7.74 -2.08
C VAL A 61 -7.10 8.99 -1.49
N THR A 62 -7.06 9.08 -0.16
CA THR A 62 -6.43 10.21 0.55
C THR A 62 -5.26 9.80 1.42
N HIS A 63 -5.16 8.52 1.77
CA HIS A 63 -4.12 7.96 2.62
C HIS A 63 -3.83 6.53 2.18
N VAL A 64 -2.55 6.17 2.21
CA VAL A 64 -2.07 4.79 2.09
C VAL A 64 -1.35 4.46 3.40
N ALA A 65 -1.55 3.24 3.91
CA ALA A 65 -0.91 2.80 5.14
C ALA A 65 -0.52 1.33 5.03
N PHE A 66 0.72 1.05 5.35
CA PHE A 66 1.30 -0.29 5.46
C PHE A 66 1.19 -0.72 6.92
N ARG A 67 0.62 -1.92 7.16
CA ARG A 67 0.33 -2.39 8.52
C ARG A 67 0.63 -3.87 8.66
N PHE A 68 1.47 -4.21 9.62
CA PHE A 68 1.73 -5.58 10.02
C PHE A 68 1.07 -5.87 11.36
N GLY A 69 -0.05 -6.58 11.35
CA GLY A 69 -0.79 -6.91 12.56
C GLY A 69 -2.08 -7.67 12.28
N ASP A 70 -2.72 -8.16 13.33
CA ASP A 70 -4.06 -8.74 13.29
C ASP A 70 -4.84 -8.35 14.56
N ASN A 71 -6.01 -8.96 14.79
CA ASN A 71 -6.88 -8.62 15.91
C ASN A 71 -6.54 -9.32 17.24
N GLY A 72 -5.42 -10.04 17.38
CA GLY A 72 -5.11 -10.72 18.66
C GLY A 72 -3.92 -11.68 18.69
N GLY A 73 -3.23 -11.86 17.59
CA GLY A 73 -1.96 -12.57 17.47
C GLY A 73 -0.80 -11.69 17.91
N VAL A 74 0.14 -12.30 18.63
CA VAL A 74 1.45 -11.71 18.92
C VAL A 74 2.37 -12.08 17.76
N ARG A 75 3.06 -11.10 17.18
CA ARG A 75 4.12 -11.36 16.21
C ARG A 75 5.41 -11.66 16.96
N GLU A 76 6.15 -12.65 16.49
CA GLU A 76 7.51 -12.88 16.95
C GLU A 76 8.35 -11.62 16.71
N ALA A 77 9.31 -11.35 17.58
CA ALA A 77 10.17 -10.17 17.48
C ALA A 77 10.98 -10.12 16.17
N THR A 78 11.05 -11.24 15.44
CA THR A 78 11.72 -11.37 14.14
C THR A 78 10.79 -11.14 12.95
N GLY A 79 9.50 -10.86 13.16
CA GLY A 79 8.56 -10.61 12.07
C GLY A 79 8.83 -9.24 11.45
N ILE A 80 9.37 -9.23 10.23
CA ILE A 80 9.65 -8.02 9.47
C ILE A 80 8.62 -7.88 8.34
N PHE A 81 8.14 -6.66 8.11
CA PHE A 81 7.34 -6.31 6.94
C PHE A 81 8.05 -5.18 6.22
N SER A 82 8.76 -5.53 5.15
CA SER A 82 9.51 -4.60 4.32
C SER A 82 8.63 -4.07 3.19
N VAL A 83 8.85 -2.82 2.83
CA VAL A 83 8.25 -2.15 1.68
C VAL A 83 9.38 -1.47 0.96
N ASP A 84 9.38 -1.57 -0.37
CA ASP A 84 10.37 -0.95 -1.24
C ASP A 84 9.69 -0.40 -2.50
N GLU A 85 10.37 0.51 -3.21
CA GLU A 85 9.93 1.19 -4.44
C GLU A 85 8.45 1.62 -4.42
N ILE A 86 8.06 2.48 -3.47
CA ILE A 86 6.69 2.99 -3.41
C ILE A 86 6.51 4.04 -4.49
N ALA A 87 5.46 3.90 -5.31
CA ALA A 87 5.00 4.95 -6.20
C ALA A 87 3.46 5.10 -6.15
N ILE A 88 2.99 6.35 -6.08
CA ILE A 88 1.58 6.73 -6.09
C ILE A 88 1.34 7.65 -7.26
N TYR A 89 0.38 7.28 -8.11
CA TYR A 89 -0.01 8.05 -9.28
C TYR A 89 -1.45 8.55 -9.12
N SER A 90 -1.74 9.70 -9.76
CA SER A 90 -3.11 10.23 -9.84
C SER A 90 -3.92 9.68 -11.01
N ASP A 91 -3.30 8.85 -11.85
CA ASP A 91 -3.91 8.18 -12.99
C ASP A 91 -3.52 6.70 -13.07
N THR A 92 -4.36 5.90 -13.72
CA THR A 92 -4.16 4.46 -13.91
C THR A 92 -3.13 4.12 -14.99
N ALA A 93 -2.70 5.09 -15.81
CA ALA A 93 -1.64 4.88 -16.80
C ALA A 93 -0.23 5.00 -16.21
N GLY A 94 -0.10 5.38 -14.92
CA GLY A 94 1.19 5.54 -14.25
C GLY A 94 2.00 6.72 -14.79
N THR A 95 1.33 7.79 -15.23
CA THR A 95 2.00 8.91 -15.92
C THR A 95 2.17 10.17 -15.08
N THR A 96 1.32 10.37 -14.07
CA THR A 96 1.29 11.54 -13.20
C THR A 96 1.57 11.11 -11.77
N GLU A 97 2.84 11.04 -11.43
CA GLU A 97 3.33 10.73 -10.07
C GLU A 97 2.92 11.83 -9.08
N VAL A 98 2.44 11.39 -7.92
CA VAL A 98 2.05 12.24 -6.77
C VAL A 98 3.07 12.10 -5.64
N PHE A 99 3.60 10.90 -5.45
CA PHE A 99 4.60 10.57 -4.45
C PHE A 99 5.36 9.34 -4.90
N ALA A 100 6.68 9.34 -4.73
CA ALA A 100 7.49 8.13 -4.83
C ALA A 100 8.61 8.17 -3.79
N ASP A 101 9.02 7.00 -3.35
CA ASP A 101 10.17 6.82 -2.46
C ASP A 101 10.81 5.45 -2.75
N ASP A 102 12.09 5.48 -3.13
CA ASP A 102 12.94 4.31 -3.39
C ASP A 102 13.85 3.98 -2.19
N PHE A 103 13.76 4.76 -1.11
CA PHE A 103 14.51 4.59 0.13
C PHE A 103 16.04 4.71 0.06
N GLU A 104 16.63 4.81 -1.14
CA GLU A 104 18.09 4.86 -1.36
C GLU A 104 18.76 6.16 -0.91
N SER A 105 17.96 7.18 -0.60
CA SER A 105 18.46 8.47 -0.10
C SER A 105 18.72 8.51 1.41
N TYR A 106 18.24 7.50 2.15
CA TYR A 106 18.35 7.41 3.60
C TYR A 106 19.53 6.54 4.04
N LEU A 107 19.92 6.66 5.31
CA LEU A 107 20.85 5.72 5.94
C LEU A 107 20.09 4.59 6.62
N GLU A 108 20.72 3.42 6.72
CA GLU A 108 20.22 2.33 7.56
C GLU A 108 19.92 2.83 8.98
N GLY A 109 18.72 2.52 9.46
CA GLY A 109 18.22 2.91 10.78
C GLY A 109 17.60 4.30 10.85
N ASP A 110 17.59 5.08 9.76
CA ASP A 110 16.87 6.35 9.73
C ASP A 110 15.39 6.12 10.02
N SER A 111 14.84 6.90 10.95
CA SER A 111 13.41 6.85 11.25
C SER A 111 12.61 7.55 10.14
N LEU A 112 11.52 6.92 9.74
CA LEU A 112 10.52 7.47 8.82
C LEU A 112 9.31 8.05 9.56
N ASP A 113 9.33 8.08 10.89
CA ASP A 113 8.29 8.69 11.73
C ASP A 113 8.64 10.16 12.11
N THR A 114 7.79 10.76 12.95
CA THR A 114 7.79 12.15 13.39
C THR A 114 8.96 12.58 14.28
N ASP A 115 9.76 11.63 14.76
CA ASP A 115 11.03 11.92 15.43
C ASP A 115 12.14 12.31 14.43
N ASN A 116 11.91 12.09 13.13
CA ASN A 116 12.69 12.63 12.04
C ASN A 116 11.94 13.78 11.33
N ALA A 117 12.38 15.02 11.54
CA ALA A 117 11.77 16.20 10.93
C ALA A 117 11.92 16.26 9.39
N ALA A 118 12.79 15.44 8.80
CA ALA A 118 12.95 15.32 7.36
C ALA A 118 12.04 14.23 6.75
N SER A 119 11.33 13.44 7.56
CA SER A 119 10.43 12.41 7.07
C SER A 119 9.34 13.03 6.18
N PRO A 120 9.14 12.52 4.95
CA PRO A 120 8.04 12.95 4.09
C PRO A 120 6.70 12.30 4.46
N TYR A 121 6.71 11.33 5.39
CA TYR A 121 5.54 10.54 5.75
C TYR A 121 4.63 11.25 6.75
N ALA A 122 3.37 10.81 6.80
CA ALA A 122 2.35 11.41 7.63
C ALA A 122 2.69 11.30 9.13
N SER A 123 2.21 12.25 9.94
CA SER A 123 2.55 12.31 11.37
C SER A 123 1.94 11.19 12.23
N ASN A 124 1.19 10.29 11.62
CA ASN A 124 0.58 9.11 12.22
C ASN A 124 1.24 7.81 11.72
N THR A 125 2.39 7.92 11.05
CA THR A 125 3.35 6.82 10.93
C THR A 125 3.68 6.31 12.34
N SER A 126 3.96 5.02 12.44
CA SER A 126 4.43 4.38 13.68
C SER A 126 5.83 3.83 13.40
N GLU A 127 6.41 3.07 14.35
CA GLU A 127 7.75 2.46 14.24
C GLU A 127 8.07 1.94 12.82
N ALA A 128 8.81 2.75 12.05
CA ALA A 128 9.24 2.48 10.70
C ALA A 128 10.64 3.07 10.51
N THR A 129 11.58 2.21 10.17
CA THR A 129 12.99 2.57 9.98
C THR A 129 13.47 2.00 8.66
N VAL A 130 14.43 2.69 8.04
CA VAL A 130 15.09 2.22 6.83
C VAL A 130 15.96 1.00 7.17
N GLY A 131 15.76 -0.09 6.45
CA GLY A 131 16.56 -1.32 6.56
C GLY A 131 17.68 -1.37 5.51
N VAL A 132 18.42 -2.47 5.48
CA VAL A 132 19.31 -2.83 4.36
C VAL A 132 18.63 -3.95 3.59
N GLU A 133 18.64 -3.88 2.27
CA GLU A 133 18.19 -4.99 1.42
C GLU A 133 19.13 -6.20 1.63
N GLU A 134 18.58 -7.36 1.99
CA GLU A 134 19.33 -8.61 2.23
C GLU A 134 19.35 -9.54 1.01
#